data_AF-A0A8S8X936-F1
#
_entry.id   AF-A0A8S8X936-F1
#
_cell.length_a   1.000
_cell.length_b   1.000
_cell.length_c   1.000
_cell.angle_alpha   90.00
_cell.angle_beta   90.00
_cell.angle_gamma   90.00
#
_symmetry.space_group_name_H-M   'P 1'
#
loop_
_entity.id
_entity.type
_entity.pdbx_description
1 polymer ?
#
loop_
_entity_poly.entity_id
_entity_poly.type
_entity_poly.pdbx_seq_one_letter_code
_entity_poly.pdbx_strand_id
1 'polypeptide(L)'
;MFKILASTALVALALGVAPHAKAAPVSLGDAYVGGNDHGYGDVIGTSVFDTTGATVTRSGTHLIVTIATNFAGAPGSAAAEGTTYGDLLLSANWSPTGAAPYTSDVYAAGDWTYAVKATGPNAGDIYRTDTGSVVMSTAPAGYIWRDGQATGWTGGTKVGDGSFTVGAGTLTFDFDASATGFLFGGTGFDFALSWAMSCANDAFQGQVGTGGGPNVPEPASVGLLLAALGGLAFARKRS
;
A
#
# COMPACT_ATOMS: atom_id res chain seq x y z
N MET A 1 45.06 -49.21 35.19
CA MET A 1 43.76 -48.54 35.38
C MET A 1 43.78 -47.22 34.63
N PHE A 2 43.22 -47.20 33.41
CA PHE A 2 43.10 -45.99 32.59
C PHE A 2 41.64 -45.52 32.66
N LYS A 3 41.38 -44.34 33.21
CA LYS A 3 40.04 -43.71 33.18
C LYS A 3 40.00 -42.76 31.98
N ILE A 4 39.31 -43.19 30.92
CA ILE A 4 38.96 -42.31 29.79
C ILE A 4 37.69 -41.55 30.20
N LEU A 5 37.82 -40.25 30.47
CA LEU A 5 36.70 -39.34 30.66
C LEU A 5 36.19 -38.94 29.26
N ALA A 6 35.13 -39.58 28.81
CA ALA A 6 34.37 -39.13 27.65
C ALA A 6 33.48 -37.95 28.08
N SER A 7 33.89 -36.72 27.77
CA SER A 7 33.05 -35.54 27.90
C SER A 7 32.09 -35.47 26.72
N THR A 8 30.85 -35.92 26.92
CA THR A 8 29.73 -35.70 26.01
C THR A 8 29.29 -34.24 26.09
N ALA A 9 29.64 -33.44 25.08
CA ALA A 9 29.09 -32.11 24.89
C ALA A 9 27.68 -32.22 24.31
N LEU A 10 26.66 -31.98 25.14
CA LEU A 10 25.27 -31.89 24.72
C LEU A 10 25.06 -30.54 24.04
N VAL A 11 24.97 -30.51 22.71
CA VAL A 11 24.58 -29.30 21.96
C VAL A 11 23.04 -29.24 21.94
N ALA A 12 22.46 -28.39 22.80
CA ALA A 12 21.04 -28.10 22.77
C ALA A 12 20.73 -27.18 21.58
N LEU A 13 20.12 -27.74 20.53
CA LEU A 13 19.64 -26.98 19.38
C LEU A 13 18.29 -26.33 19.74
N ALA A 14 18.33 -25.09 20.21
CA ALA A 14 17.12 -24.30 20.44
C ALA A 14 16.51 -23.92 19.09
N LEU A 15 15.41 -24.59 18.73
CA LEU A 15 14.53 -24.21 17.62
C LEU A 15 13.82 -22.90 17.98
N GLY A 16 14.50 -21.77 17.79
CA GLY A 16 13.91 -20.45 17.92
C GLY A 16 12.91 -20.23 16.79
N VAL A 17 11.66 -19.92 17.15
CA VAL A 17 10.63 -19.45 16.21
C VAL A 17 11.16 -18.15 15.59
N ALA A 18 11.55 -18.18 14.32
CA ALA A 18 12.02 -16.99 13.63
C ALA A 18 10.84 -16.01 13.49
N PRO A 19 10.95 -14.76 13.99
CA PRO A 19 9.93 -13.76 13.73
C PRO A 19 9.84 -13.51 12.22
N HIS A 20 8.61 -13.51 11.69
CA HIS A 20 8.37 -13.10 10.30
C HIS A 20 8.87 -11.66 10.12
N ALA A 21 9.77 -11.44 9.17
CA ALA A 21 10.29 -10.11 8.88
C ALA A 21 9.15 -9.23 8.36
N LYS A 22 8.83 -8.16 9.09
CA LYS A 22 8.03 -7.05 8.53
C LYS A 22 8.93 -6.27 7.57
N ALA A 23 8.46 -6.04 6.35
CA ALA A 23 9.15 -5.12 5.45
C ALA A 23 9.10 -3.70 6.05
N ALA A 24 10.18 -2.93 5.86
CA ALA A 24 10.18 -1.52 6.22
C ALA A 24 9.04 -0.80 5.48
N PRO A 25 8.39 0.22 6.11
CA PRO A 25 7.38 1.01 5.42
C PRO A 25 7.92 1.64 4.14
N VAL A 26 7.13 1.60 3.07
CA VAL A 26 7.42 2.31 1.82
C VAL A 26 6.60 3.60 1.81
N SER A 27 7.26 4.74 1.66
CA SER A 27 6.59 6.03 1.51
C SER A 27 6.49 6.38 0.04
N LEU A 28 5.29 6.79 -0.38
CA LEU A 28 5.00 7.32 -1.70
C LEU A 28 4.54 8.77 -1.50
N GLY A 29 5.32 9.70 -2.03
CA GLY A 29 5.00 11.13 -1.95
C GLY A 29 3.95 11.51 -2.98
N ASP A 30 3.30 12.65 -2.75
CA ASP A 30 2.41 13.24 -3.72
C ASP A 30 3.17 13.96 -4.83
N ALA A 31 3.00 13.49 -6.06
CA ALA A 31 3.70 13.95 -7.25
C ALA A 31 2.86 13.75 -8.54
N TYR A 32 1.59 13.39 -8.37
CA TYR A 32 0.67 13.09 -9.46
C TYR A 32 -0.46 14.10 -9.42
N VAL A 33 -0.67 14.84 -10.51
CA VAL A 33 -1.80 15.76 -10.61
C VAL A 33 -2.97 15.05 -11.30
N GLY A 34 -2.72 14.54 -12.51
CA GLY A 34 -3.74 13.87 -13.32
C GLY A 34 -4.89 14.79 -13.75
N GLY A 35 -5.61 14.32 -14.77
CA GLY A 35 -6.91 14.84 -15.19
C GLY A 35 -6.88 16.28 -15.70
N ASN A 36 -8.07 16.82 -15.92
CA ASN A 36 -8.20 18.26 -16.17
C ASN A 36 -8.29 18.98 -14.82
N ASP A 37 -7.24 19.71 -14.46
CA ASP A 37 -7.14 20.50 -13.22
C ASP A 37 -7.75 21.90 -13.33
N HIS A 38 -8.23 22.29 -14.52
CA HIS A 38 -8.73 23.63 -14.84
C HIS A 38 -7.74 24.76 -14.51
N GLY A 39 -6.44 24.47 -14.54
CA GLY A 39 -5.37 25.44 -14.26
C GLY A 39 -5.13 25.75 -12.78
N TYR A 40 -5.72 24.97 -11.85
CA TYR A 40 -5.47 25.11 -10.42
C TYR A 40 -4.23 24.35 -9.93
N GLY A 41 -3.73 23.38 -10.72
CA GLY A 41 -2.61 22.54 -10.34
C GLY A 41 -3.03 21.36 -9.46
N ASP A 42 -2.20 21.07 -8.47
CA ASP A 42 -2.24 19.88 -7.62
C ASP A 42 -3.48 19.82 -6.71
N VAL A 43 -3.76 20.93 -6.02
CA VAL A 43 -4.92 21.06 -5.13
C VAL A 43 -5.92 22.04 -5.73
N ILE A 44 -7.11 21.55 -6.05
CA ILE A 44 -8.25 22.37 -6.44
C ILE A 44 -9.03 22.77 -5.19
N GLY A 45 -9.22 24.07 -4.95
CA GLY A 45 -9.96 24.58 -3.79
C GLY A 45 -9.06 24.91 -2.60
N THR A 46 -9.49 24.55 -1.38
CA THR A 46 -8.79 24.88 -0.14
C THR A 46 -7.82 23.79 0.31
N SER A 47 -6.99 24.08 1.31
CA SER A 47 -6.05 23.10 1.88
C SER A 47 -6.71 21.88 2.54
N VAL A 48 -8.04 21.89 2.74
CA VAL A 48 -8.79 20.72 3.22
C VAL A 48 -8.67 19.55 2.23
N PHE A 49 -8.46 19.84 0.96
CA PHE A 49 -8.37 18.87 -0.11
C PHE A 49 -6.95 18.28 -0.29
N ASP A 50 -5.94 18.84 0.37
CA ASP A 50 -4.53 18.45 0.21
C ASP A 50 -4.24 17.02 0.74
N THR A 51 -3.54 16.24 -0.07
CA THR A 51 -3.12 14.85 0.15
C THR A 51 -1.62 14.70 -0.05
N THR A 52 -0.86 14.78 1.04
CA THR A 52 0.62 14.76 1.00
C THR A 52 1.28 13.42 0.61
N GLY A 53 0.52 12.34 0.48
CA GLY A 53 1.00 11.04 0.03
C GLY A 53 0.50 9.86 0.87
N ALA A 54 1.20 8.73 0.80
CA ALA A 54 0.88 7.55 1.60
C ALA A 54 2.11 6.78 2.11
N THR A 55 1.90 6.02 3.18
CA THR A 55 2.83 5.03 3.68
C THR A 55 2.20 3.65 3.59
N VAL A 56 2.96 2.69 3.09
CA VAL A 56 2.54 1.31 2.91
C VAL A 56 3.37 0.39 3.78
N THR A 57 2.72 -0.43 4.58
CA THR A 57 3.38 -1.49 5.35
C THR A 57 2.84 -2.86 4.97
N ARG A 58 3.72 -3.86 4.97
CA ARG A 58 3.38 -5.23 4.59
C ARG A 58 3.85 -6.23 5.65
N SER A 59 2.97 -7.20 5.92
CA SER A 59 3.27 -8.38 6.73
C SER A 59 2.67 -9.62 6.06
N GLY A 60 3.49 -10.37 5.31
CA GLY A 60 2.99 -11.50 4.52
C GLY A 60 2.09 -11.03 3.37
N THR A 61 0.82 -11.43 3.37
CA THR A 61 -0.20 -11.00 2.39
C THR A 61 -0.98 -9.77 2.85
N HIS A 62 -0.81 -9.38 4.11
CA HIS A 62 -1.51 -8.26 4.73
C HIS A 62 -0.86 -6.93 4.40
N LEU A 63 -1.66 -5.96 3.96
CA LEU A 63 -1.25 -4.60 3.62
C LEU A 63 -2.00 -3.58 4.46
N ILE A 64 -1.24 -2.61 4.96
CA ILE A 64 -1.79 -1.39 5.57
C ILE A 64 -1.30 -0.22 4.71
N VAL A 65 -2.23 0.49 4.11
CA VAL A 65 -1.99 1.72 3.35
C VAL A 65 -2.56 2.87 4.16
N THR A 66 -1.69 3.78 4.61
CA THR A 66 -2.08 4.99 5.34
C THR A 66 -1.82 6.21 4.46
N ILE A 67 -2.90 6.86 4.04
CA ILE A 67 -2.88 8.10 3.26
C ILE A 67 -2.85 9.28 4.23
N ALA A 68 -1.92 10.22 4.04
CA ALA A 68 -1.83 11.45 4.81
C ALA A 68 -2.54 12.57 4.05
N THR A 69 -3.62 13.09 4.62
CA THR A 69 -4.51 14.06 3.96
C THR A 69 -5.24 14.94 4.96
N ASN A 70 -5.40 16.22 4.62
CA ASN A 70 -6.22 17.15 5.39
C ASN A 70 -7.72 16.87 5.26
N PHE A 71 -8.11 16.01 4.31
CA PHE A 71 -9.50 15.65 4.05
C PHE A 71 -10.06 14.65 5.06
N ALA A 72 -9.20 14.06 5.91
CA ALA A 72 -9.61 13.14 6.95
C ALA A 72 -10.55 13.79 7.97
N GLY A 73 -11.79 13.29 8.04
CA GLY A 73 -12.86 13.82 8.89
C GLY A 73 -13.69 14.94 8.25
N ALA A 74 -13.37 15.39 7.04
CA ALA A 74 -14.10 16.47 6.37
C ALA A 74 -15.51 16.06 5.87
N PRO A 75 -15.72 14.88 5.24
CA PRO A 75 -17.03 14.46 4.77
C PRO A 75 -18.13 14.54 5.83
N GLY A 76 -19.29 15.06 5.44
CA GLY A 76 -20.42 15.34 6.35
C GLY A 76 -20.37 16.73 7.00
N SER A 77 -19.32 17.52 6.75
CA SER A 77 -19.21 18.92 7.14
C SER A 77 -19.23 19.87 5.93
N ALA A 78 -19.36 21.17 6.19
CA ALA A 78 -19.26 22.19 5.14
C ALA A 78 -17.87 22.24 4.48
N ALA A 79 -16.82 21.80 5.18
CA ALA A 79 -15.45 21.81 4.67
C ALA A 79 -15.23 20.83 3.50
N ALA A 80 -16.05 19.77 3.41
CA ALA A 80 -15.98 18.84 2.30
C ALA A 80 -16.78 19.29 1.07
N GLU A 81 -17.52 20.40 1.13
CA GLU A 81 -18.25 20.94 -0.03
C GLU A 81 -19.17 19.91 -0.73
N GLY A 82 -19.74 18.98 0.06
CA GLY A 82 -20.61 17.92 -0.45
C GLY A 82 -19.91 16.71 -1.06
N THR A 83 -18.58 16.62 -0.94
CA THR A 83 -17.75 15.51 -1.44
C THR A 83 -17.53 14.45 -0.37
N THR A 84 -17.13 13.25 -0.79
CA THR A 84 -16.91 12.09 0.08
C THR A 84 -15.54 11.48 -0.11
N TYR A 85 -15.15 10.56 0.78
CA TYR A 85 -14.00 9.70 0.53
C TYR A 85 -14.20 8.89 -0.76
N GLY A 86 -13.10 8.59 -1.43
CA GLY A 86 -13.05 7.57 -2.46
C GLY A 86 -12.50 6.24 -1.95
N ASP A 87 -12.46 5.26 -2.86
CA ASP A 87 -11.93 3.93 -2.60
C ASP A 87 -10.43 3.87 -2.94
N LEU A 88 -9.69 2.93 -2.35
CA LEU A 88 -8.30 2.68 -2.74
C LEU A 88 -8.27 1.73 -3.94
N LEU A 89 -7.76 2.21 -5.07
CA LEU A 89 -7.65 1.45 -6.31
C LEU A 89 -6.26 0.84 -6.41
N LEU A 90 -6.17 -0.39 -6.91
CA LEU A 90 -4.94 -1.18 -6.94
C LEU A 90 -4.74 -1.83 -8.30
N SER A 91 -3.47 -1.95 -8.72
CA SER A 91 -3.08 -2.67 -9.92
C SER A 91 -1.68 -3.24 -9.80
N ALA A 92 -1.27 -4.08 -10.75
CA ALA A 92 0.09 -4.60 -10.79
C ALA A 92 1.11 -3.52 -11.23
N ASN A 93 0.70 -2.65 -12.15
CA ASN A 93 1.57 -1.68 -12.80
C ASN A 93 0.97 -0.28 -12.78
N TRP A 94 1.84 0.72 -12.65
CA TRP A 94 1.51 2.12 -12.82
C TRP A 94 2.08 2.62 -14.15
N SER A 95 1.21 3.02 -15.06
CA SER A 95 1.59 3.48 -16.41
C SER A 95 0.85 4.77 -16.78
N PRO A 96 1.12 5.88 -16.07
CA PRO A 96 0.46 7.15 -16.33
C PRO A 96 0.86 7.70 -17.71
N THR A 97 -0.05 8.44 -18.30
CA THR A 97 0.12 9.11 -19.59
C THR A 97 0.88 10.42 -19.42
N GLY A 98 1.94 10.59 -20.21
CA GLY A 98 2.73 11.83 -20.25
C GLY A 98 3.92 11.80 -19.29
N ALA A 99 4.44 12.98 -18.97
CA ALA A 99 5.56 13.15 -18.04
C ALA A 99 5.07 13.78 -16.73
N ALA A 100 5.79 13.51 -15.63
CA ALA A 100 5.50 14.08 -14.32
C ALA A 100 5.31 15.62 -14.41
N PRO A 101 4.26 16.17 -13.76
CA PRO A 101 3.37 15.52 -12.79
C PRO A 101 2.12 14.87 -13.42
N TYR A 102 2.20 14.48 -14.70
CA TYR A 102 1.17 13.71 -15.42
C TYR A 102 -0.17 14.44 -15.59
N THR A 103 -0.13 15.75 -15.83
CA THR A 103 -1.31 16.62 -15.96
C THR A 103 -2.25 16.28 -17.12
N SER A 104 -1.88 15.36 -18.02
CA SER A 104 -2.75 14.89 -19.10
C SER A 104 -3.31 13.49 -18.85
N ASP A 105 -2.91 12.85 -17.75
CA ASP A 105 -3.29 11.46 -17.49
C ASP A 105 -4.73 11.37 -17.00
N VAL A 106 -5.55 10.58 -17.68
CA VAL A 106 -6.93 10.32 -17.31
C VAL A 106 -7.12 8.82 -17.18
N TYR A 107 -8.03 8.40 -16.33
CA TYR A 107 -8.37 7.00 -16.18
C TYR A 107 -8.72 6.35 -17.52
N ALA A 108 -8.07 5.24 -17.81
CA ALA A 108 -8.38 4.33 -18.89
C ALA A 108 -8.93 2.99 -18.35
N ALA A 109 -9.83 2.39 -19.11
CA ALA A 109 -10.42 1.11 -18.74
C ALA A 109 -9.35 0.03 -18.56
N GLY A 110 -9.27 -0.53 -17.35
CA GLY A 110 -8.31 -1.58 -17.00
C GLY A 110 -7.08 -1.10 -16.22
N ASP A 111 -6.92 0.22 -15.99
CA ASP A 111 -5.79 0.74 -15.19
C ASP A 111 -5.76 0.14 -13.80
N TRP A 112 -6.93 0.03 -13.17
CA TRP A 112 -7.12 -0.49 -11.82
C TRP A 112 -7.85 -1.82 -11.89
N THR A 113 -7.25 -2.87 -11.30
CA THR A 113 -7.77 -4.24 -11.35
C THR A 113 -8.49 -4.66 -10.06
N TYR A 114 -8.24 -3.93 -8.96
CA TYR A 114 -8.91 -4.14 -7.68
C TYR A 114 -9.26 -2.81 -7.00
N ALA A 115 -10.24 -2.86 -6.11
CA ALA A 115 -10.62 -1.73 -5.26
C ALA A 115 -10.85 -2.20 -3.83
N VAL A 116 -10.30 -1.47 -2.85
CA VAL A 116 -10.63 -1.60 -1.43
C VAL A 116 -11.66 -0.52 -1.10
N LYS A 117 -12.91 -0.95 -0.99
CA LYS A 117 -14.07 -0.08 -0.81
C LYS A 117 -14.44 0.02 0.66
N ALA A 118 -14.66 1.23 1.16
CA ALA A 118 -15.27 1.42 2.47
C ALA A 118 -16.74 0.99 2.42
N THR A 119 -17.14 0.03 3.25
CA THR A 119 -18.52 -0.49 3.33
C THR A 119 -19.25 -0.01 4.58
N GLY A 120 -18.53 0.65 5.49
CA GLY A 120 -19.07 1.26 6.70
C GLY A 120 -17.96 1.78 7.62
N PRO A 121 -18.31 2.26 8.82
CA PRO A 121 -17.31 2.67 9.81
C PRO A 121 -16.40 1.50 10.18
N ASN A 122 -15.08 1.64 9.97
CA ASN A 122 -14.08 0.59 10.22
C ASN A 122 -14.31 -0.71 9.42
N ALA A 123 -15.03 -0.63 8.30
CA ALA A 123 -15.35 -1.78 7.47
C ALA A 123 -15.03 -1.49 6.01
N GLY A 124 -14.45 -2.47 5.34
CA GLY A 124 -14.19 -2.41 3.91
C GLY A 124 -14.10 -3.79 3.31
N ASP A 125 -14.14 -3.85 1.99
CA ASP A 125 -14.07 -5.09 1.23
C ASP A 125 -13.21 -4.88 -0.01
N ILE A 126 -12.55 -5.95 -0.46
CA ILE A 126 -11.77 -5.96 -1.69
C ILE A 126 -12.64 -6.51 -2.81
N TYR A 127 -12.69 -5.80 -3.93
CA TYR A 127 -13.42 -6.20 -5.14
C TYR A 127 -12.50 -6.30 -6.35
N ARG A 128 -12.81 -7.20 -7.28
CA ARG A 128 -12.25 -7.17 -8.64
C ARG A 128 -13.00 -6.17 -9.51
N THR A 129 -12.25 -5.36 -10.26
CA THR A 129 -12.84 -4.30 -11.08
C THR A 129 -13.35 -4.79 -12.45
N ASP A 130 -13.07 -6.01 -12.88
CA ASP A 130 -13.65 -6.54 -14.12
C ASP A 130 -15.14 -6.92 -13.99
N THR A 131 -15.71 -6.83 -12.78
CA THR A 131 -17.09 -7.27 -12.48
C THR A 131 -18.03 -6.13 -12.06
N GLY A 132 -17.68 -4.88 -12.35
CA GLY A 132 -18.42 -3.69 -11.91
C GLY A 132 -18.06 -2.43 -12.71
N SER A 133 -18.21 -1.25 -12.10
CA SER A 133 -17.91 0.03 -12.77
C SER A 133 -17.05 0.97 -11.91
N VAL A 134 -16.08 1.62 -12.56
CA VAL A 134 -15.34 2.74 -11.95
C VAL A 134 -16.30 3.88 -11.68
N VAL A 135 -16.18 4.46 -10.49
CA VAL A 135 -16.74 5.76 -10.17
C VAL A 135 -15.74 6.82 -10.60
N MET A 136 -16.14 7.66 -11.54
CA MET A 136 -15.36 8.79 -12.01
C MET A 136 -15.50 9.98 -11.08
N SER A 137 -14.50 10.85 -11.08
CA SER A 137 -14.52 12.10 -10.33
C SER A 137 -15.72 12.97 -10.70
N THR A 138 -16.38 13.50 -9.69
CA THR A 138 -17.55 14.37 -9.81
C THR A 138 -17.67 15.27 -8.59
N ALA A 139 -18.19 16.48 -8.78
CA ALA A 139 -18.55 17.38 -7.69
C ALA A 139 -19.98 17.90 -7.84
N PRO A 140 -20.55 18.52 -6.80
CA PRO A 140 -21.85 19.19 -6.90
C PRO A 140 -21.84 20.31 -7.95
N ALA A 141 -23.04 20.65 -8.45
CA ALA A 141 -23.19 21.72 -9.42
C ALA A 141 -22.63 23.06 -8.90
N GLY A 142 -21.85 23.74 -9.74
CA GLY A 142 -21.25 25.04 -9.43
C GLY A 142 -19.84 24.99 -8.82
N TYR A 143 -19.31 23.80 -8.54
CA TYR A 143 -17.93 23.63 -8.10
C TYR A 143 -17.00 23.35 -9.28
N ILE A 144 -15.70 23.56 -9.07
CA ILE A 144 -14.63 23.14 -9.97
C ILE A 144 -13.96 21.93 -9.33
N TRP A 145 -13.70 20.91 -10.12
CA TRP A 145 -13.10 19.64 -9.69
C TRP A 145 -12.22 19.08 -10.79
N ARG A 146 -11.44 18.04 -10.48
CA ARG A 146 -10.56 17.42 -11.46
C ARG A 146 -11.31 16.42 -12.31
N ASP A 147 -11.38 16.62 -13.62
CA ASP A 147 -12.09 15.67 -14.50
C ASP A 147 -11.22 14.48 -14.88
N GLY A 148 -11.87 13.33 -15.09
CA GLY A 148 -11.25 12.17 -15.72
C GLY A 148 -10.46 11.27 -14.77
N GLN A 149 -10.65 11.39 -13.45
CA GLN A 149 -9.98 10.56 -12.46
C GLN A 149 -10.90 9.47 -11.93
N ALA A 150 -10.33 8.31 -11.60
CA ALA A 150 -11.05 7.22 -10.93
C ALA A 150 -11.01 7.45 -9.41
N THR A 151 -12.18 7.60 -8.80
CA THR A 151 -12.31 7.93 -7.36
C THR A 151 -12.93 6.80 -6.56
N GLY A 152 -13.53 5.81 -7.23
CA GLY A 152 -14.08 4.67 -6.51
C GLY A 152 -14.58 3.55 -7.41
N TRP A 153 -15.31 2.63 -6.80
CA TRP A 153 -15.84 1.45 -7.44
C TRP A 153 -17.27 1.16 -6.99
N THR A 154 -18.19 0.87 -7.91
CA THR A 154 -19.62 0.64 -7.58
C THR A 154 -19.92 -0.78 -7.10
N GLY A 155 -18.90 -1.61 -6.87
CA GLY A 155 -19.03 -3.00 -6.37
C GLY A 155 -18.81 -4.04 -7.46
N GLY A 156 -18.93 -5.32 -7.11
CA GLY A 156 -18.62 -6.44 -8.01
C GLY A 156 -18.46 -7.73 -7.23
N THR A 157 -17.60 -8.62 -7.72
CA THR A 157 -17.21 -9.84 -7.00
C THR A 157 -16.26 -9.48 -5.87
N LYS A 158 -16.74 -9.64 -4.63
CA LYS A 158 -15.89 -9.57 -3.43
C LYS A 158 -14.88 -10.70 -3.46
N VAL A 159 -13.61 -10.37 -3.23
CA VAL A 159 -12.49 -11.33 -3.24
C VAL A 159 -11.72 -11.37 -1.93
N GLY A 160 -11.98 -10.44 -1.02
CA GLY A 160 -11.35 -10.41 0.29
C GLY A 160 -12.03 -9.41 1.23
N ASP A 161 -11.71 -9.53 2.51
CA ASP A 161 -12.14 -8.59 3.54
C ASP A 161 -11.08 -7.48 3.68
N GLY A 162 -11.53 -6.30 4.13
CA GLY A 162 -10.67 -5.21 4.51
C GLY A 162 -11.29 -4.32 5.57
N SER A 163 -10.66 -3.19 5.83
CA SER A 163 -11.19 -2.16 6.71
C SER A 163 -10.73 -0.80 6.26
N PHE A 164 -11.55 0.20 6.59
CA PHE A 164 -11.28 1.61 6.33
C PHE A 164 -11.51 2.40 7.61
N THR A 165 -10.47 3.08 8.08
CA THR A 165 -10.52 3.89 9.31
C THR A 165 -10.06 5.31 9.02
N VAL A 166 -10.79 6.27 9.59
CA VAL A 166 -10.46 7.69 9.54
C VAL A 166 -9.77 8.08 10.85
N GLY A 167 -8.54 8.57 10.73
CA GLY A 167 -7.76 9.13 11.84
C GLY A 167 -7.63 10.64 11.74
N ALA A 168 -6.86 11.24 12.65
CA ALA A 168 -6.52 12.66 12.59
C ALA A 168 -5.48 12.90 11.48
N GLY A 169 -5.90 13.46 10.35
CA GLY A 169 -5.04 13.73 9.19
C GLY A 169 -4.66 12.49 8.37
N THR A 170 -5.31 11.35 8.61
CA THR A 170 -4.98 10.10 7.92
C THR A 170 -6.20 9.27 7.57
N LEU A 171 -6.12 8.56 6.44
CA LEU A 171 -7.04 7.50 6.05
C LEU A 171 -6.28 6.19 5.99
N THR A 172 -6.77 5.15 6.67
CA THR A 172 -6.09 3.85 6.73
C THR A 172 -6.95 2.78 6.09
N PHE A 173 -6.39 2.13 5.07
CA PHE A 173 -6.92 0.90 4.47
C PHE A 173 -6.09 -0.27 4.96
N ASP A 174 -6.74 -1.26 5.57
CA ASP A 174 -6.09 -2.44 6.13
C ASP A 174 -6.79 -3.71 5.61
N PHE A 175 -6.07 -4.55 4.87
CA PHE A 175 -6.66 -5.65 4.10
C PHE A 175 -5.69 -6.81 3.80
N ASP A 176 -6.25 -8.02 3.65
CA ASP A 176 -5.50 -9.18 3.14
C ASP A 176 -5.56 -9.24 1.62
N ALA A 177 -4.42 -9.00 1.00
CA ALA A 177 -4.31 -8.90 -0.44
C ALA A 177 -3.97 -10.24 -1.12
N SER A 178 -4.07 -11.37 -0.40
CA SER A 178 -3.85 -12.74 -0.90
C SER A 178 -4.60 -13.05 -2.20
N ALA A 179 -5.79 -12.47 -2.39
CA ALA A 179 -6.64 -12.66 -3.57
C ALA A 179 -6.27 -11.79 -4.80
N THR A 180 -5.29 -10.89 -4.68
CA THR A 180 -4.94 -9.91 -5.73
C THR A 180 -3.98 -10.42 -6.80
N GLY A 181 -3.30 -11.54 -6.56
CA GLY A 181 -2.44 -12.22 -7.54
C GLY A 181 -1.13 -11.51 -7.91
N PHE A 182 -1.07 -10.17 -7.93
CA PHE A 182 0.12 -9.41 -8.34
C PHE A 182 1.14 -9.16 -7.21
N LEU A 183 0.74 -9.25 -5.94
CA LEU A 183 1.65 -9.06 -4.81
C LEU A 183 2.62 -10.24 -4.56
N PHE A 184 2.50 -11.30 -5.34
CA PHE A 184 3.19 -12.59 -5.13
C PHE A 184 3.84 -13.16 -6.40
N GLY A 185 3.83 -12.41 -7.53
CA GLY A 185 4.29 -12.88 -8.84
C GLY A 185 5.79 -12.78 -9.13
N GLY A 186 6.60 -12.27 -8.20
CA GLY A 186 8.05 -12.07 -8.39
C GLY A 186 8.80 -11.69 -7.10
N THR A 187 10.11 -11.46 -7.19
CA THR A 187 11.04 -11.20 -6.07
C THR A 187 10.80 -9.89 -5.29
N GLY A 188 9.68 -9.20 -5.50
CA GLY A 188 9.46 -7.83 -5.04
C GLY A 188 8.04 -7.56 -4.53
N PHE A 189 7.93 -6.49 -3.74
CA PHE A 189 6.69 -5.90 -3.28
C PHE A 189 6.27 -4.80 -4.26
N ASP A 190 5.86 -5.18 -5.47
CA ASP A 190 5.62 -4.24 -6.55
C ASP A 190 4.13 -4.22 -6.93
N PHE A 191 3.45 -3.11 -6.63
CA PHE A 191 2.08 -2.85 -7.08
C PHE A 191 1.85 -1.34 -7.23
N ALA A 192 0.84 -0.97 -7.99
CA ALA A 192 0.39 0.41 -8.12
C ALA A 192 -0.84 0.64 -7.25
N LEU A 193 -0.96 1.87 -6.77
CA LEU A 193 -2.18 2.33 -6.12
C LEU A 193 -2.61 3.70 -6.62
N SER A 194 -3.89 3.98 -6.44
CA SER A 194 -4.51 5.29 -6.64
C SER A 194 -5.54 5.54 -5.57
N TRP A 195 -5.59 6.76 -5.07
CA TRP A 195 -6.67 7.22 -4.22
C TRP A 195 -6.97 8.68 -4.52
N ALA A 196 -8.26 9.00 -4.54
CA ALA A 196 -8.76 10.35 -4.61
C ALA A 196 -10.13 10.37 -3.92
N MET A 197 -10.47 11.50 -3.31
CA MET A 197 -11.85 11.80 -2.89
C MET A 197 -12.80 11.90 -4.09
N SER A 198 -14.11 11.97 -3.86
CA SER A 198 -15.13 11.83 -4.92
C SER A 198 -15.00 12.83 -6.06
N CYS A 199 -14.49 14.03 -5.80
CA CYS A 199 -14.24 15.10 -6.78
C CYS A 199 -12.81 15.10 -7.34
N ALA A 200 -11.92 14.29 -6.77
CA ALA A 200 -10.49 14.27 -7.08
C ALA A 200 -9.84 15.67 -7.04
N ASN A 201 -10.26 16.58 -6.15
CA ASN A 201 -9.62 17.89 -6.00
C ASN A 201 -8.13 17.80 -5.65
N ASP A 202 -7.73 16.67 -5.10
CA ASP A 202 -6.38 16.15 -5.07
C ASP A 202 -6.44 14.65 -5.42
N ALA A 203 -5.45 14.15 -6.15
CA ALA A 203 -5.40 12.79 -6.63
C ALA A 203 -4.01 12.21 -6.42
N PHE A 204 -3.94 11.10 -5.71
CA PHE A 204 -2.69 10.47 -5.36
C PHE A 204 -2.53 9.15 -6.11
N GLN A 205 -1.45 8.99 -6.88
CA GLN A 205 -1.14 7.74 -7.58
C GLN A 205 0.35 7.42 -7.56
N GLY A 206 0.69 6.14 -7.63
CA GLY A 206 2.07 5.75 -7.84
C GLY A 206 2.34 4.26 -7.75
N GLN A 207 3.54 3.88 -8.20
CA GLN A 207 4.08 2.55 -8.00
C GLN A 207 4.69 2.44 -6.59
N VAL A 208 4.18 1.48 -5.82
CA VAL A 208 4.80 0.99 -4.60
C VAL A 208 5.71 -0.16 -5.00
N GLY A 209 7.01 -0.03 -4.78
CA GLY A 209 7.98 -1.02 -5.24
C GLY A 209 9.38 -0.77 -4.71
N THR A 210 10.22 -1.81 -4.69
CA THR A 210 11.63 -1.71 -4.31
C THR A 210 12.48 -1.18 -5.47
N GLY A 211 12.09 -0.05 -6.05
CA GLY A 211 12.94 0.71 -6.97
C GLY A 211 14.18 1.23 -6.25
N GLY A 212 15.18 0.37 -6.02
CA GLY A 212 16.52 0.75 -5.54
C GLY A 212 16.74 0.84 -4.03
N GLY A 213 16.28 -0.12 -3.21
CA GLY A 213 16.67 -0.27 -1.78
C GLY A 213 15.97 0.71 -0.80
N PRO A 214 15.74 0.33 0.49
CA PRO A 214 16.74 -0.25 1.37
C PRO A 214 16.38 -1.59 2.02
N ASN A 215 17.44 -2.39 2.26
CA ASN A 215 17.61 -3.39 3.32
C ASN A 215 16.34 -4.06 3.87
N VAL A 216 15.88 -5.11 3.19
CA VAL A 216 15.35 -6.25 3.94
C VAL A 216 16.52 -6.72 4.82
N PRO A 217 16.44 -6.67 6.17
CA PRO A 217 17.47 -7.27 7.00
C PRO A 217 17.63 -8.70 6.52
N GLU A 218 18.85 -9.07 6.11
CA GLU A 218 19.15 -10.45 5.74
C GLU A 218 18.53 -11.35 6.82
N PRO A 219 17.71 -12.34 6.43
CA PRO A 219 16.98 -13.11 7.42
C PRO A 219 17.99 -13.63 8.43
N ALA A 220 17.69 -13.51 9.73
CA ALA A 220 18.61 -13.89 10.82
C ALA A 220 19.15 -15.33 10.68
N SER A 221 18.53 -16.15 9.81
CA SER A 221 19.05 -17.42 9.32
C SER A 221 20.42 -17.34 8.66
N VAL A 222 20.78 -16.28 7.92
CA VAL A 222 22.12 -16.09 7.36
C VAL A 222 23.12 -15.84 8.49
N GLY A 223 22.78 -14.97 9.44
CA GLY A 223 23.57 -14.75 10.65
C GLY A 223 23.75 -16.03 11.47
N LEU A 224 22.69 -16.82 11.65
CA LEU A 224 22.71 -18.12 12.35
C LEU A 224 23.49 -19.19 11.58
N LEU A 225 23.38 -19.23 10.25
CA LEU A 225 24.13 -20.14 9.39
C LEU A 225 25.62 -19.84 9.49
N LEU A 226 26.00 -18.56 9.40
CA LEU A 226 27.39 -18.12 9.55
C LEU A 226 27.91 -18.40 10.97
N ALA A 227 27.10 -18.16 12.00
CA ALA A 227 27.46 -18.48 13.39
C ALA A 227 27.62 -20.00 13.60
N ALA A 228 26.75 -20.82 13.02
CA ALA A 228 26.82 -22.28 13.09
C ALA A 228 28.06 -22.83 12.36
N LEU A 229 28.34 -22.32 11.15
CA LEU A 229 29.53 -22.68 10.38
C LEU A 229 30.82 -22.25 11.10
N GLY A 230 30.83 -21.04 11.67
CA GLY A 230 31.94 -20.55 12.49
C GLY A 230 32.18 -21.41 13.74
N GLY A 231 31.12 -21.82 14.42
CA GLY A 231 31.18 -22.75 15.55
C GLY A 231 31.75 -24.12 15.17
N LEU A 232 31.32 -24.69 14.04
CA LEU A 232 31.85 -25.95 13.51
C LEU A 232 33.35 -25.85 13.17
N ALA A 233 33.76 -24.76 12.52
CA ALA A 233 35.16 -24.53 12.17
C ALA A 233 36.06 -24.41 13.41
N PHE A 234 35.57 -23.76 14.48
CA PHE A 234 36.31 -23.63 15.74
C PHE A 234 36.41 -24.97 16.50
N ALA A 235 35.34 -25.77 16.50
CA ALA A 235 35.35 -27.10 17.11
C ALA A 235 36.35 -28.04 16.42
N ARG A 236 36.44 -28.01 15.09
CA ARG A 236 37.37 -28.83 14.31
C ARG A 236 38.84 -28.48 14.55
N LYS A 237 39.16 -27.25 14.95
CA LYS A 237 40.55 -26.84 15.29
C LYS A 237 41.02 -27.29 16.68
N ARG A 238 40.11 -27.72 17.55
CA ARG A 238 40.42 -28.20 18.92
C ARG A 238 40.39 -29.73 19.05
N SER A 239 40.08 -30.43 17.96
CA SER A 239 40.17 -31.89 17.81
C SER A 239 41.53 -32.24 17.19
#